data_AF-A0A439K5B2-F1
#
_entry.id   AF-A0A439K5B2-F1
#
_cell.length_a   1.000
_cell.length_b   1.000
_cell.length_c   1.000
_cell.angle_alpha   90.00
_cell.angle_beta   90.00
_cell.angle_gamma   90.00
#
_symmetry.space_group_name_H-M   'P 1'
#
loop_
_entity.id
_entity.type
_entity.pdbx_description
1 polymer ?
#
loop_
_entity_poly.entity_id
_entity_poly.type
_entity_poly.pdbx_seq_one_letter_code
_entity_poly.pdbx_strand_id
1 'polypeptide(L)' 'MTSDFSAARVHLDRAYHYLRGDDPMSRRGREALDLLIEAVAGEEFKQPSQNAEVLMFPIGRRF' A
#
# COMPACT_ATOMS: atom_id res chain seq x y z
N MET A 1 15.78 8.97 -5.13
CA MET A 1 14.32 9.25 -5.14
C MET A 1 13.66 8.21 -4.26
N THR A 2 13.08 8.62 -3.14
CA THR A 2 12.24 7.77 -2.31
C THR A 2 10.86 7.70 -2.96
N SER A 3 10.43 6.52 -3.38
CA SER A 3 9.07 6.30 -3.87
C SER A 3 8.10 6.39 -2.68
N ASP A 4 7.12 7.29 -2.74
CA ASP A 4 6.07 7.39 -1.74
C ASP A 4 4.88 6.50 -2.14
N PHE A 5 5.00 5.21 -1.79
CA PHE A 5 3.95 4.21 -2.06
C PHE A 5 2.67 4.52 -1.28
N SER A 6 2.77 5.14 -0.10
CA SER A 6 1.61 5.51 0.71
C SER A 6 0.76 6.58 0.02
N ALA A 7 1.39 7.64 -0.51
CA ALA A 7 0.70 8.67 -1.28
C ALA A 7 0.13 8.10 -2.58
N ALA A 8 0.90 7.26 -3.29
CA ALA A 8 0.44 6.60 -4.52
C ALA A 8 -0.84 5.77 -4.27
N ARG A 9 -0.90 4.97 -3.20
CA ARG A 9 -2.08 4.17 -2.85
C ARG A 9 -3.30 5.04 -2.61
N VAL A 10 -3.17 6.11 -1.82
CA VAL A 10 -4.27 7.06 -1.56
C VAL A 10 -4.79 7.71 -2.84
N HIS A 11 -3.92 8.04 -3.78
CA HIS A 11 -4.32 8.62 -5.06
C HIS A 11 -5.04 7.61 -5.96
N LEU A 12 -4.60 6.35 -5.98
CA LEU A 12 -5.25 5.28 -6.75
C LEU A 12 -6.64 4.93 -6.19
N ASP A 13 -6.78 4.82 -4.86
CA ASP A 13 -8.08 4.61 -4.21
C ASP A 13 -9.08 5.71 -4.59
N ARG A 14 -8.64 6.97 -4.56
CA ARG A 14 -9.48 8.10 -4.99
C ARG A 14 -9.88 8.00 -6.46
N ALA A 15 -8.94 7.65 -7.33
CA ALA A 15 -9.23 7.48 -8.76
C ALA A 15 -10.28 6.39 -9.01
N TYR A 16 -10.20 5.28 -8.26
CA TYR A 16 -11.18 4.20 -8.32
C TYR A 16 -12.60 4.70 -7.97
N HIS A 17 -12.73 5.46 -6.88
CA HIS A 17 -14.01 6.02 -6.44
C HIS A 17 -14.55 7.14 -7.33
N TYR A 18 -13.69 7.85 -8.05
CA TYR A 18 -14.11 8.88 -9.01
C TYR A 18 -14.58 8.28 -10.32
N LEU A 19 -14.06 7.11 -10.71
CA LEU A 19 -14.53 6.38 -11.87
C LEU A 19 -15.85 5.67 -11.56
N ARG A 20 -16.98 6.37 -11.70
CA ARG A 20 -18.33 5.86 -11.35
C ARG A 20 -19.15 5.31 -12.52
N GLY A 21 -18.68 5.45 -13.76
CA GLY A 21 -19.44 4.98 -14.93
C GLY A 21 -19.62 3.45 -14.92
N ASP A 22 -20.72 2.94 -15.45
CA ASP A 22 -20.95 1.49 -15.57
C ASP A 22 -20.70 0.97 -17.00
N ASP A 23 -20.18 1.83 -17.87
CA ASP A 23 -19.77 1.46 -19.21
C ASP A 23 -18.54 0.53 -19.17
N PRO A 24 -18.30 -0.25 -20.25
CA PRO A 24 -17.18 -1.18 -20.31
C PRO A 24 -15.81 -0.55 -20.08
N MET A 25 -15.62 0.72 -20.44
CA MET A 25 -14.34 1.41 -20.22
C MET A 25 -14.16 1.74 -18.75
N SER A 26 -15.20 2.24 -18.09
CA SER A 26 -15.17 2.49 -16.65
C SER A 26 -14.97 1.22 -15.82
N ARG A 27 -15.58 0.10 -16.22
CA ARG A 27 -15.35 -1.21 -15.57
C ARG A 27 -13.90 -1.66 -15.69
N ARG A 28 -13.34 -1.67 -16.90
CA ARG A 28 -11.94 -2.02 -17.15
C ARG A 28 -10.96 -1.07 -16.44
N GLY A 29 -11.31 0.21 -16.38
CA GLY A 29 -10.51 1.21 -15.67
C GLY A 29 -10.46 0.91 -14.17
N ARG A 30 -11.59 0.52 -13.56
CA ARG A 30 -11.63 0.09 -12.15
C ARG A 30 -10.81 -1.19 -11.92
N GLU A 31 -10.95 -2.20 -12.80
CA GLU A 31 -10.15 -3.43 -12.73
C GLU A 31 -8.64 -3.14 -12.80
N ALA A 32 -8.21 -2.22 -13.69
CA ALA A 32 -6.81 -1.82 -13.78
C ALA A 32 -6.33 -1.06 -12.54
N LEU A 33 -7.19 -0.20 -11.96
CA LEU A 33 -6.88 0.52 -10.72
C LEU A 33 -6.72 -0.43 -9.54
N ASP A 34 -7.55 -1.47 -9.43
CA ASP A 34 -7.42 -2.49 -8.39
C ASP A 34 -6.05 -3.20 -8.45
N LEU A 35 -5.62 -3.62 -9.65
CA LEU A 35 -4.30 -4.25 -9.83
C LEU A 35 -3.14 -3.33 -9.41
N LEU A 36 -3.27 -2.02 -9.68
CA LEU A 36 -2.25 -1.04 -9.29
C LEU A 36 -2.25 -0.80 -7.78
N ILE A 37 -3.42 -0.72 -7.14
CA ILE A 37 -3.55 -0.58 -5.69
C ILE A 37 -2.89 -1.78 -5.00
N GLU A 38 -3.15 -2.99 -5.49
CA GLU A 38 -2.59 -4.23 -4.94
C GLU A 38 -1.07 -4.28 -5.09
N ALA A 39 -0.54 -3.92 -6.27
CA ALA A 39 0.91 -3.85 -6.50
C ALA A 39 1.60 -2.82 -5.61
N VAL A 40 1.02 -1.61 -5.47
CA VAL A 40 1.57 -0.55 -4.61
C VAL A 40 1.52 -0.95 -3.15
N ALA A 41 0.43 -1.57 -2.68
CA ALA A 41 0.35 -2.11 -1.32
C ALA A 41 1.44 -3.17 -1.09
N GLY A 42 1.69 -4.03 -2.09
CA GLY A 42 2.79 -4.99 -2.05
C GLY A 42 4.14 -4.32 -1.83
N GLU A 43 4.45 -3.21 -2.52
CA GLU A 43 5.69 -2.46 -2.30
C GLU A 43 5.72 -1.68 -0.98
N GLU A 44 4.59 -1.10 -0.55
CA GLU A 44 4.46 -0.34 0.71
C GLU A 44 4.71 -1.23 1.93
N PHE A 45 4.17 -2.45 1.91
CA PHE A 45 4.24 -3.40 3.03
C PHE A 45 5.34 -4.44 2.87
N LYS A 46 6.18 -4.34 1.84
CA LYS A 46 7.37 -5.18 1.75
C LYS A 46 8.22 -4.95 2.99
N GLN A 47 8.57 -6.06 3.64
CA GLN A 47 9.49 -6.03 4.75
C GLN A 47 10.79 -5.36 4.26
N PRO A 48 11.33 -4.36 4.98
CA PRO A 48 12.57 -3.75 4.58
C PRO A 48 13.61 -4.87 4.42
N SER A 49 14.28 -4.90 3.28
CA SER A 49 15.36 -5.86 2.99
C SER A 49 16.58 -5.65 3.89
N GLN A 50 16.58 -4.59 4.69
CA GLN A 50 17.53 -4.34 5.76
C GLN A 50 17.04 -5.02 7.04
N ASN A 51 17.89 -5.83 7.66
CA ASN A 51 17.66 -6.50 8.95
C ASN A 51 16.98 -5.54 9.93
N ALA A 52 15.68 -5.73 10.15
CA ALA A 52 14.95 -4.99 11.17
C ALA A 52 15.61 -5.29 12.53
N GLU A 53 15.95 -4.23 13.28
CA GLU A 53 16.52 -4.39 14.61
C GLU A 53 15.45 -4.99 15.53
N VAL A 54 15.72 -6.20 16.04
CA VAL A 54 14.85 -6.84 17.03
C VAL A 54 15.09 -6.17 18.37
N LEU A 55 14.15 -5.32 18.79
CA LEU A 55 14.19 -4.70 20.12
C LEU A 55 13.86 -5.75 21.18
N MET A 56 14.84 -6.07 22.04
CA MET A 56 14.61 -6.96 23.17
C MET A 56 13.75 -6.28 24.24
N PHE A 57 12.73 -7.00 24.72
CA PHE A 57 11.94 -6.56 25.86
C PHE A 57 12.83 -6.42 27.10
N PRO A 58 12.79 -5.29 27.82
CA PRO A 58 13.59 -5.12 29.03
C PRO A 58 13.08 -6.10 30.10
N ILE A 59 13.91 -7.10 30.42
CA ILE A 59 13.68 -8.00 31.55
C ILE A 59 13.99 -7.20 32.82
N GLY A 60 12.99 -6.46 33.31
CA GLY A 60 13.08 -5.74 34.57
C GLY A 60 13.37 -6.70 35.71
N ARG A 61 14.46 -6.46 36.44
CA ARG A 61 14.76 -7.09 37.74
C ARG A 61 13.52 -6.92 38.64
N ARG A 62 12.95 -8.04 39.09
CA ARG A 62 12.02 -8.05 40.21
C ARG A 62 12.74 -7.52 41.44
N PHE A 63 12.15 -6.50 42.07
CA PHE A 63 12.56 -5.96 43.37
C PHE A 63 12.48 -7.04 44.46
#